data_AF-A0A7M4EU18-F1
#
_entry.id   AF-A0A7M4EU18-F1
#
_cell.length_a   1.000
_cell.length_b   1.000
_cell.length_c   1.000
_cell.angle_alpha   90.00
_cell.angle_beta   90.00
_cell.angle_gamma   90.00
#
_symmetry.space_group_name_H-M   'P 1'
#
loop_
_entity.id
_entity.type
_entity.pdbx_description
1 polymer ?
#
loop_
_entity_poly.entity_id
_entity_poly.type
_entity_poly.pdbx_seq_one_letter_code
_entity_poly.pdbx_strand_id
1 'polypeptide(L)'
;MGNQVEKLTHLSYKEVPTADPAGAERDDGPRIGVSYIFSTDDEELEPGQELECSVYYRDECIYHKGFSPPDAADLSTYSAEHLLSRCQPGDLVEFVCPAQYPHWAVYVGDFQVVHLQRLEVLSSFLTDASQGRRGRIANALYRYPALSPAAVVRNALEQVGCKERELSWRNSECFAAWCRYGRREFKIGGELRIGKQPYRLHLRLGPRRAHTLEFQSLEDLIMEKRRNDQLGRAAVLQELAAHLQAPPGAAPAEGRTRETRPLETVRSSAFPLGFHGTEMSRGKRK
;
A
#
# COMPACT_ATOMS: atom_id res chain seq x y z
N MET A 1 -6.78 -45.36 -31.96
CA MET A 1 -5.59 -44.47 -31.94
C MET A 1 -5.02 -44.56 -30.54
N GLY A 2 -3.78 -45.03 -30.42
CA GLY A 2 -3.17 -45.35 -29.13
C GLY A 2 -2.76 -44.11 -28.34
N ASN A 3 -2.66 -44.27 -27.03
CA ASN A 3 -1.76 -43.48 -26.20
C ASN A 3 -1.10 -44.45 -25.21
N GLN A 4 0.21 -44.61 -25.40
CA GLN A 4 1.09 -45.41 -24.57
C GLN A 4 1.24 -44.73 -23.21
N VAL A 5 1.16 -45.56 -22.17
CA VAL A 5 1.46 -45.20 -20.79
C VAL A 5 2.93 -45.56 -20.60
N GLU A 6 3.83 -44.57 -20.63
CA GLU A 6 5.24 -44.80 -20.29
C GLU A 6 5.42 -44.72 -18.78
N LYS A 7 5.86 -45.85 -18.23
CA LYS A 7 6.19 -46.08 -16.83
C LYS A 7 7.36 -45.18 -16.42
N LEU A 8 7.21 -44.46 -15.30
CA LEU A 8 8.35 -43.91 -14.57
C LEU A 8 9.29 -45.06 -14.19
N THR A 9 10.47 -45.08 -14.79
CA THR A 9 11.57 -45.97 -14.42
C THR A 9 12.17 -45.47 -13.10
N HIS A 10 12.06 -46.29 -12.07
CA HIS A 10 12.78 -46.14 -10.81
C HIS A 10 14.29 -46.11 -11.09
N LEU A 11 14.93 -44.95 -10.92
CA LEU A 11 16.38 -44.86 -10.88
C LEU A 11 16.86 -45.26 -9.48
N SER A 12 17.51 -46.42 -9.42
CA SER A 12 18.12 -47.03 -8.24
C SER A 12 19.39 -46.27 -7.84
N TYR A 13 19.53 -45.96 -6.55
CA TYR A 13 20.62 -45.19 -5.94
C TYR A 13 22.02 -45.84 -5.99
N LYS A 14 22.22 -46.87 -6.84
CA LYS A 14 23.43 -47.72 -6.86
C LYS A 14 24.47 -47.34 -7.93
N GLU A 15 24.23 -46.30 -8.72
CA GLU A 15 25.15 -45.86 -9.79
C GLU A 15 25.69 -44.44 -9.56
N VAL A 16 25.94 -44.06 -8.32
CA VAL A 16 26.76 -42.88 -8.01
C VAL A 16 28.22 -43.32 -7.86
N PRO A 17 29.14 -42.90 -8.76
CA PRO A 17 30.57 -43.17 -8.60
C PRO A 17 31.06 -42.50 -7.33
N THR A 18 31.41 -43.29 -6.32
CA THR A 18 32.11 -42.81 -5.14
C THR A 18 33.60 -42.83 -5.47
N ALA A 19 34.14 -41.68 -5.87
CA ALA A 19 35.56 -41.53 -6.11
C ALA A 19 36.33 -41.47 -4.79
N ASP A 20 37.36 -42.31 -4.68
CA ASP A 20 38.33 -42.45 -3.59
C ASP A 20 39.15 -41.14 -3.41
N PRO A 21 39.49 -40.67 -2.18
CA PRO A 21 40.07 -39.34 -1.98
C PRO A 21 41.59 -39.27 -2.20
N ALA A 22 42.21 -40.26 -2.84
CA ALA A 22 43.65 -40.30 -3.08
C ALA A 22 43.98 -40.79 -4.50
N GLY A 23 44.11 -39.86 -5.44
CA GLY A 23 44.58 -40.21 -6.78
C GLY A 23 44.53 -39.04 -7.74
N ALA A 24 45.68 -38.43 -7.95
CA ALA A 24 45.89 -37.43 -8.99
C ALA A 24 45.68 -38.07 -10.38
N GLU A 25 44.66 -37.64 -11.12
CA GLU A 25 44.68 -37.70 -12.57
C GLU A 25 44.26 -36.35 -13.17
N ARG A 26 45.10 -35.94 -14.13
CA ARG A 26 44.93 -34.79 -15.00
C ARG A 26 43.87 -35.14 -16.03
N ASP A 27 42.67 -34.58 -15.89
CA ASP A 27 41.70 -34.56 -16.98
C ASP A 27 41.20 -33.14 -17.17
N ASP A 28 41.48 -32.62 -18.37
CA ASP A 28 41.33 -31.23 -18.82
C ASP A 28 39.95 -31.07 -19.50
N GLY A 29 38.90 -31.48 -18.78
CA GLY A 29 37.51 -31.29 -19.18
C GLY A 29 36.92 -29.99 -18.60
N PRO A 30 35.96 -29.32 -19.27
CA PRO A 30 35.35 -28.11 -18.73
C PRO A 30 34.56 -28.47 -17.47
N ARG A 31 35.14 -28.21 -16.30
CA ARG A 31 34.47 -28.34 -15.01
C ARG A 31 33.38 -27.26 -14.95
N ILE A 32 32.13 -27.65 -15.18
CA ILE A 32 30.98 -26.77 -14.96
C ILE A 32 30.87 -26.57 -13.44
N GLY A 33 31.47 -25.48 -12.96
CA GLY A 33 31.35 -25.04 -11.58
C GLY A 33 29.90 -24.65 -11.31
N VAL A 34 29.19 -25.45 -10.53
CA VAL A 34 27.90 -25.04 -9.96
C VAL A 34 28.23 -24.10 -8.80
N SER A 35 28.33 -22.81 -9.08
CA SER A 35 28.40 -21.80 -8.03
C SER A 35 27.02 -21.65 -7.42
N TYR A 36 26.87 -22.06 -6.16
CA TYR A 36 25.76 -21.60 -5.33
C TYR A 36 25.99 -20.11 -5.07
N ILE A 37 25.41 -19.28 -5.93
CA ILE A 37 25.32 -17.84 -5.68
C ILE A 37 24.27 -17.70 -4.59
N PHE A 38 24.71 -17.50 -3.35
CA PHE A 38 23.84 -16.89 -2.35
C PHE A 38 23.54 -15.50 -2.86
N SER A 39 22.38 -15.31 -3.49
CA SER A 39 21.83 -13.98 -3.72
C SER A 39 21.75 -13.33 -2.35
N THR A 40 22.72 -12.49 -2.04
CA THR A 40 22.65 -11.61 -0.89
C THR A 40 21.64 -10.54 -1.32
N ASP A 41 20.36 -10.91 -1.30
CA ASP A 41 19.20 -10.03 -1.51
C ASP A 41 19.00 -9.11 -0.28
N ASP A 42 20.11 -8.74 0.36
CA ASP A 42 20.20 -7.82 1.49
C ASP A 42 20.63 -6.44 0.99
N GLU A 43 20.08 -5.98 -0.14
CA GLU A 43 19.89 -4.55 -0.28
C GLU A 43 18.73 -4.19 0.66
N GLU A 44 19.07 -3.98 1.93
CA GLU A 44 18.20 -3.28 2.87
C GLU A 44 17.69 -2.02 2.15
N LEU A 45 16.37 -1.82 2.16
CA LEU A 45 15.79 -0.56 1.77
C LEU A 45 16.43 0.52 2.65
N GLU A 46 17.39 1.25 2.08
CA GLU A 46 18.19 2.22 2.82
C GLU A 46 17.26 3.14 3.63
N PRO A 47 17.37 3.17 4.97
CA PRO A 47 16.48 3.92 5.85
C PRO A 47 16.33 5.41 5.48
N GLY A 48 17.25 5.94 4.66
CA GLY A 48 17.24 7.31 4.17
C GLY A 48 16.17 7.64 3.12
N GLN A 49 15.48 6.67 2.52
CA GLN A 49 14.47 6.94 1.48
C GLN A 49 13.07 7.18 2.04
N GLU A 50 12.73 6.57 3.16
CA GLU A 50 11.41 6.71 3.77
C GLU A 50 11.29 8.00 4.59
N LEU A 51 10.09 8.59 4.59
CA LEU A 51 9.83 9.80 5.34
C LEU A 51 9.49 9.46 6.79
N GLU A 52 10.21 10.09 7.70
CA GLU A 52 9.94 9.99 9.14
C GLU A 52 8.79 10.92 9.52
N CYS A 53 7.85 10.40 10.31
CA CYS A 53 6.72 11.18 10.75
C CYS A 53 6.14 10.72 12.09
N SER A 54 5.42 11.63 12.72
CA SER A 54 4.60 11.35 13.89
C SER A 54 3.22 11.97 13.74
N VAL A 55 2.20 11.30 14.26
CA VAL A 55 0.82 11.76 14.20
C VAL A 55 0.32 12.00 15.60
N TYR A 56 -0.34 13.13 15.80
CA TYR A 56 -0.95 13.49 17.06
C TYR A 56 -2.46 13.64 16.89
N TYR A 57 -3.21 13.13 17.87
CA TYR A 57 -4.58 13.52 18.12
C TYR A 57 -4.59 14.45 19.33
N ARG A 58 -4.94 15.71 19.11
CA ARG A 58 -4.70 16.80 20.07
C ARG A 58 -3.23 16.76 20.48
N ASP A 59 -2.92 16.49 21.75
CA ASP A 59 -1.56 16.46 22.27
C ASP A 59 -1.00 15.03 22.44
N GLU A 60 -1.77 14.00 22.09
CA GLU A 60 -1.35 12.59 22.23
C GLU A 60 -0.76 12.06 20.92
N CYS A 61 0.44 11.49 20.97
CA CYS A 61 1.05 10.82 19.82
C CYS A 61 0.37 9.47 19.58
N ILE A 62 -0.34 9.34 18.47
CA ILE A 62 -1.10 8.13 18.09
C ILE A 62 -0.39 7.26 17.05
N TYR A 63 0.60 7.82 16.34
CA TYR A 63 1.43 7.07 15.40
C TYR A 63 2.85 7.64 15.38
N HIS A 64 3.85 6.78 15.26
CA HIS A 64 5.24 7.17 15.14
C HIS A 64 6.01 6.24 14.18
N LYS A 65 6.68 6.83 13.21
CA LYS A 65 7.62 6.19 12.29
C LYS A 65 8.92 6.99 12.29
N GLY A 66 9.95 6.45 12.95
CA GLY A 66 11.25 7.05 13.09
C GLY A 66 12.36 6.02 12.95
N PHE A 67 13.46 6.42 12.32
CA PHE A 67 14.63 5.54 12.08
C PHE A 67 15.82 5.91 12.96
N SER A 68 15.79 7.06 13.65
CA SER A 68 16.88 7.47 14.55
C SER A 68 16.61 7.09 16.01
N PRO A 69 17.63 6.62 16.74
CA PRO A 69 17.54 6.44 18.20
C PRO A 69 17.16 7.74 18.94
N PRO A 70 16.45 7.68 20.07
CA PRO A 70 15.95 6.48 20.78
C PRO A 70 14.66 5.89 20.18
N ASP A 71 14.05 6.58 19.22
CA ASP A 71 12.73 6.24 18.65
C ASP A 71 12.81 5.28 17.45
N ALA A 72 13.95 4.61 17.25
CA ALA A 72 14.12 3.60 16.23
C ALA A 72 13.23 2.40 16.58
N ALA A 73 11.99 2.44 16.11
CA ALA A 73 11.19 1.22 16.00
C ALA A 73 12.00 0.23 15.16
N ASP A 74 11.87 -1.07 15.43
CA ASP A 74 12.44 -2.10 14.57
C ASP A 74 11.71 -2.08 13.21
N LEU A 75 12.11 -1.13 12.36
CA LEU A 75 11.56 -0.88 11.03
C LEU A 75 12.38 -1.60 9.96
N SER A 76 13.23 -2.55 10.37
CA SER A 76 13.94 -3.45 9.48
C SER A 76 12.95 -4.18 8.57
N THR A 77 13.31 -4.31 7.29
CA THR A 77 12.46 -4.95 6.30
C THR A 77 13.04 -6.30 5.93
N TYR A 78 12.16 -7.28 5.79
CA TYR A 78 12.49 -8.69 5.55
C TYR A 78 11.82 -9.17 4.27
N SER A 79 12.39 -10.19 3.64
CA SER A 79 11.69 -10.93 2.60
C SER A 79 10.41 -11.57 3.15
N ALA A 80 9.50 -11.97 2.26
CA ALA A 80 8.25 -12.63 2.65
C ALA A 80 8.53 -13.91 3.46
N GLU A 81 9.53 -14.70 3.05
CA GLU A 81 9.94 -15.96 3.68
C GLU A 81 10.47 -15.72 5.09
N HIS A 82 11.29 -14.68 5.28
CA HIS A 82 11.79 -14.29 6.59
C HIS A 82 10.66 -13.79 7.50
N LEU A 83 9.66 -13.07 6.96
CA LEU A 83 8.49 -12.64 7.73
C LEU A 83 7.67 -13.83 8.24
N LEU A 84 7.53 -14.91 7.45
CA LEU A 84 6.79 -16.12 7.87
C LEU A 84 7.34 -16.72 9.16
N SER A 85 8.66 -16.63 9.39
CA SER A 85 9.30 -17.14 10.60
C SER A 85 9.13 -16.23 11.84
N ARG A 86 8.68 -14.99 11.65
CA ARG A 86 8.60 -13.96 12.70
C ARG A 86 7.16 -13.61 13.09
N CYS A 87 6.25 -13.62 12.13
CA CYS A 87 4.87 -13.23 12.34
C CYS A 87 4.15 -14.19 13.31
N GLN A 88 3.33 -13.60 14.18
CA GLN A 88 2.35 -14.29 15.00
C GLN A 88 0.93 -13.91 14.54
N PRO A 89 -0.07 -14.81 14.67
CA PRO A 89 -1.46 -14.47 14.35
C PRO A 89 -1.91 -13.19 15.06
N GLY A 90 -2.49 -12.25 14.32
CA GLY A 90 -2.88 -10.92 14.79
C GLY A 90 -1.84 -9.82 14.56
N ASP A 91 -0.65 -10.15 14.07
CA ASP A 91 0.35 -9.16 13.68
C ASP A 91 -0.09 -8.36 12.45
N LEU A 92 0.25 -7.07 12.45
CA LEU A 92 0.17 -6.24 11.25
C LEU A 92 1.46 -6.36 10.46
N VAL A 93 1.32 -6.56 9.16
CA VAL A 93 2.44 -6.60 8.22
C VAL A 93 2.30 -5.41 7.28
N GLU A 94 3.35 -4.60 7.18
CA GLU A 94 3.47 -3.55 6.17
C GLU A 94 4.48 -4.00 5.11
N PHE A 95 4.01 -4.19 3.89
CA PHE A 95 4.87 -4.37 2.72
C PHE A 95 5.24 -3.00 2.15
N VAL A 96 6.52 -2.78 1.86
CA VAL A 96 7.06 -1.49 1.40
C VAL A 96 7.78 -1.63 0.06
N CYS A 97 7.69 -0.58 -0.75
CA CYS A 97 8.35 -0.50 -2.03
C CYS A 97 8.52 0.99 -2.39
N PRO A 98 9.70 1.43 -2.85
CA PRO A 98 9.89 2.80 -3.31
C PRO A 98 8.85 3.18 -4.35
N ALA A 99 8.42 4.45 -4.33
CA ALA A 99 7.46 4.99 -5.30
C ALA A 99 6.06 4.34 -5.29
N GLN A 100 5.74 3.48 -4.32
CA GLN A 100 4.45 2.82 -4.19
C GLN A 100 3.84 3.03 -2.81
N TYR A 101 2.50 3.01 -2.74
CA TYR A 101 1.82 3.00 -1.46
C TYR A 101 2.23 1.78 -0.61
N PRO A 102 2.54 1.95 0.68
CA PRO A 102 2.64 0.84 1.61
C PRO A 102 1.37 -0.01 1.59
N HIS A 103 1.54 -1.33 1.52
CA HIS A 103 0.42 -2.27 1.52
C HIS A 103 0.37 -2.99 2.86
N TRP A 104 -0.78 -2.92 3.53
CA TRP A 104 -0.94 -3.44 4.89
C TRP A 104 -1.80 -4.70 4.91
N ALA A 105 -1.48 -5.61 5.81
CA ALA A 105 -2.19 -6.86 5.99
C ALA A 105 -2.21 -7.30 7.45
N VAL A 106 -3.13 -8.18 7.79
CA VAL A 106 -3.21 -8.85 9.10
C VAL A 106 -2.76 -10.29 8.90
N TYR A 107 -1.72 -10.74 9.60
CA TYR A 107 -1.33 -12.15 9.59
C TYR A 107 -2.32 -12.96 10.42
N VAL A 108 -2.88 -14.02 9.85
CA VAL A 108 -3.96 -14.82 10.48
C VAL A 108 -3.54 -16.23 10.91
N GLY A 109 -2.28 -16.59 10.66
CA GLY A 109 -1.76 -17.95 10.85
C GLY A 109 -1.64 -18.71 9.53
N ASP A 110 -1.04 -19.91 9.59
CA ASP A 110 -0.92 -20.83 8.46
C ASP A 110 -0.34 -20.19 7.18
N PHE A 111 0.64 -19.30 7.35
CA PHE A 111 1.29 -18.54 6.28
C PHE A 111 0.35 -17.59 5.51
N GLN A 112 -0.85 -17.32 6.04
CA GLN A 112 -1.86 -16.49 5.41
C GLN A 112 -1.97 -15.10 6.03
N VAL A 113 -2.39 -14.17 5.19
CA VAL A 113 -2.73 -12.80 5.57
C VAL A 113 -4.10 -12.43 5.02
N VAL A 114 -4.80 -11.55 5.74
CA VAL A 114 -6.00 -10.89 5.25
C VAL A 114 -5.71 -9.42 4.98
N HIS A 115 -6.10 -8.93 3.81
CA HIS A 115 -5.80 -7.57 3.37
C HIS A 115 -6.87 -7.01 2.43
N LEU A 116 -7.03 -5.69 2.46
CA LEU A 116 -7.85 -4.98 1.48
C LEU A 116 -7.01 -4.68 0.24
N GLN A 117 -7.34 -5.27 -0.91
CA GLN A 117 -6.67 -5.02 -2.18
C GLN A 117 -7.70 -4.81 -3.28
N ARG A 118 -7.52 -3.75 -4.09
CA ARG A 118 -8.39 -3.45 -5.25
C ARG A 118 -9.89 -3.50 -4.91
N LEU A 119 -10.27 -2.89 -3.78
CA LEU A 119 -11.66 -2.82 -3.30
C LEU A 119 -12.28 -4.18 -2.92
N GLU A 120 -11.46 -5.15 -2.51
CA GLU A 120 -11.89 -6.43 -1.96
C GLU A 120 -11.03 -6.85 -0.77
N VAL A 121 -11.63 -7.42 0.26
CA VAL A 121 -10.90 -8.04 1.38
C VAL A 121 -10.61 -9.49 1.04
N LEU A 122 -9.33 -9.82 0.87
CA LEU A 122 -8.85 -11.12 0.44
C LEU A 122 -8.13 -11.84 1.58
N SER A 123 -8.27 -13.17 1.63
CA SER A 123 -7.32 -14.05 2.30
C SER A 123 -6.34 -14.58 1.25
N SER A 124 -5.04 -14.50 1.52
CA SER A 124 -3.99 -14.91 0.59
C SER A 124 -2.77 -15.40 1.33
N PHE A 125 -1.88 -16.16 0.68
CA PHE A 125 -0.57 -16.44 1.25
C PHE A 125 0.22 -15.14 1.41
N LEU A 126 1.00 -15.02 2.48
CA LEU A 126 1.82 -13.83 2.76
C LEU A 126 2.76 -13.52 1.58
N THR A 127 3.34 -14.57 0.98
CA THR A 127 4.22 -14.45 -0.20
C THR A 127 3.50 -13.84 -1.40
N ASP A 128 2.27 -14.26 -1.67
CA ASP A 128 1.47 -13.75 -2.79
C ASP A 128 1.03 -12.30 -2.53
N ALA A 129 0.58 -12.01 -1.31
CA ALA A 129 0.18 -10.67 -0.89
C ALA A 129 1.35 -9.67 -0.90
N SER A 130 2.58 -10.15 -0.71
CA SER A 130 3.79 -9.32 -0.77
C SER A 130 4.08 -8.80 -2.17
N GLN A 131 3.71 -9.55 -3.23
CA GLN A 131 4.03 -9.24 -4.62
C GLN A 131 5.54 -8.95 -4.84
N GLY A 132 6.40 -9.70 -4.14
CA GLY A 132 7.86 -9.53 -4.17
C GLY A 132 8.39 -8.34 -3.36
N ARG A 133 7.52 -7.62 -2.64
CA ARG A 133 7.92 -6.52 -1.76
C ARG A 133 8.47 -7.07 -0.45
N ARG A 134 9.53 -6.44 0.05
CA ARG A 134 9.96 -6.62 1.45
C ARG A 134 8.89 -6.03 2.38
N GLY A 135 8.82 -6.54 3.60
CA GLY A 135 7.89 -6.02 4.59
C GLY A 135 8.41 -6.08 6.01
N ARG A 136 7.62 -5.59 6.95
CA ARG A 136 7.95 -5.54 8.38
C ARG A 136 6.72 -5.70 9.25
N ILE A 137 6.94 -6.10 10.51
CA ILE A 137 5.87 -6.16 11.51
C ILE A 137 5.60 -4.74 12.01
N ALA A 138 4.40 -4.24 11.72
CA ALA A 138 3.99 -2.85 11.91
C ALA A 138 3.24 -2.60 13.24
N ASN A 139 3.33 -3.53 14.19
CA ASN A 139 2.57 -3.52 15.44
C ASN A 139 2.79 -2.30 16.33
N ALA A 140 3.99 -1.70 16.27
CA ALA A 140 4.39 -0.59 17.13
C ALA A 140 4.16 0.80 16.49
N LEU A 141 3.75 0.86 15.22
CA LEU A 141 3.59 2.12 14.50
C LEU A 141 2.44 2.95 15.06
N TYR A 142 1.32 2.32 15.42
CA TYR A 142 0.19 2.96 16.09
C TYR A 142 0.27 2.72 17.61
N ARG A 143 0.00 3.77 18.39
CA ARG A 143 0.10 3.78 19.86
C ARG A 143 -1.26 3.60 20.54
N TYR A 144 -2.13 2.80 19.94
CA TYR A 144 -3.42 2.43 20.54
C TYR A 144 -3.31 1.10 21.29
N PRO A 145 -4.15 0.87 22.32
CA PRO A 145 -4.28 -0.45 22.93
C PRO A 145 -4.72 -1.47 21.89
N ALA A 146 -3.93 -2.52 21.68
CA ALA A 146 -4.26 -3.60 20.76
C ALA A 146 -5.33 -4.53 21.36
N LEU A 147 -6.21 -5.05 20.51
CA LEU A 147 -7.08 -6.17 20.85
C LEU A 147 -6.26 -7.46 21.01
N SER A 148 -6.84 -8.47 21.67
CA SER A 148 -6.21 -9.79 21.76
C SER A 148 -5.95 -10.37 20.37
N PRO A 149 -4.85 -11.12 20.13
CA PRO A 149 -4.55 -11.77 18.85
C PRO A 149 -5.74 -12.48 18.20
N ALA A 150 -6.47 -13.28 18.99
CA ALA A 150 -7.65 -13.99 18.50
C ALA A 150 -8.80 -13.07 18.04
N ALA A 151 -8.97 -11.92 18.69
CA ALA A 151 -9.95 -10.91 18.26
C ALA A 151 -9.51 -10.20 16.98
N VAL A 152 -8.20 -9.92 16.82
CA VAL A 152 -7.66 -9.32 15.59
C VAL A 152 -7.88 -10.25 14.40
N VAL A 153 -7.54 -11.53 14.56
CA VAL A 153 -7.73 -12.57 13.53
C VAL A 153 -9.21 -12.72 13.18
N ARG A 154 -10.09 -12.81 14.18
CA ARG A 154 -11.54 -12.88 13.96
C ARG A 154 -12.05 -11.66 13.19
N ASN A 155 -11.68 -10.45 13.62
CA ASN A 155 -12.09 -9.21 12.94
C ASN A 155 -11.65 -9.19 11.47
N ALA A 156 -10.49 -9.75 11.14
CA ALA A 156 -10.00 -9.82 9.78
C ALA A 156 -10.76 -10.87 8.95
N LEU A 157 -10.89 -12.10 9.48
CA LEU A 157 -11.55 -13.21 8.79
C LEU A 157 -13.04 -12.95 8.51
N GLU A 158 -13.75 -12.29 9.43
CA GLU A 158 -15.17 -11.94 9.25
C GLU A 158 -15.42 -10.98 8.07
N GLN A 159 -14.39 -10.30 7.57
CA GLN A 159 -14.50 -9.36 6.46
C GLN A 159 -14.09 -9.96 5.12
N VAL A 160 -13.57 -11.19 5.08
CA VAL A 160 -13.11 -11.83 3.83
C VAL A 160 -14.27 -11.96 2.85
N GLY A 161 -14.05 -11.50 1.62
CA GLY A 161 -15.04 -11.50 0.55
C GLY A 161 -15.87 -10.23 0.44
N CYS A 162 -15.78 -9.29 1.39
CA CYS A 162 -16.44 -7.98 1.27
C CYS A 162 -15.85 -7.17 0.10
N LYS A 163 -16.72 -6.52 -0.68
CA LYS A 163 -16.35 -5.77 -1.90
C LYS A 163 -17.03 -4.40 -1.99
N GLU A 164 -16.37 -3.47 -2.68
CA GLU A 164 -16.89 -2.16 -3.12
C GLU A 164 -17.82 -1.45 -2.11
N ARG A 165 -19.15 -1.58 -2.27
CA ARG A 165 -20.17 -0.85 -1.49
C ARG A 165 -20.27 -1.30 -0.04
N GLU A 166 -19.81 -2.52 0.27
CA GLU A 166 -19.82 -3.08 1.62
C GLU A 166 -18.58 -2.65 2.42
N LEU A 167 -17.58 -2.07 1.76
CA LEU A 167 -16.33 -1.70 2.40
C LEU A 167 -16.51 -0.50 3.33
N SER A 168 -16.04 -0.71 4.57
CA SER A 168 -15.95 0.36 5.56
C SER A 168 -14.60 1.08 5.55
N TRP A 169 -13.63 0.72 4.69
CA TRP A 169 -12.27 1.28 4.70
C TRP A 169 -11.83 1.72 3.31
N ARG A 170 -11.06 2.82 3.24
CA ARG A 170 -10.53 3.37 1.98
C ARG A 170 -9.30 2.64 1.46
N ASN A 171 -8.49 2.12 2.36
CA ASN A 171 -7.16 1.59 2.05
C ASN A 171 -6.78 0.47 3.02
N SER A 172 -5.75 -0.29 2.68
CA SER A 172 -5.32 -1.47 3.44
C SER A 172 -4.85 -1.15 4.85
N GLU A 173 -4.26 0.02 5.06
CA GLU A 173 -3.80 0.44 6.38
C GLU A 173 -4.96 0.68 7.34
N CYS A 174 -5.98 1.43 6.90
CA CYS A 174 -7.19 1.64 7.71
C CYS A 174 -7.87 0.32 8.07
N PHE A 175 -7.96 -0.63 7.13
CA PHE A 175 -8.50 -1.96 7.38
C PHE A 175 -7.70 -2.72 8.45
N ALA A 176 -6.39 -2.86 8.24
CA ALA A 176 -5.52 -3.61 9.13
C ALA A 176 -5.45 -2.98 10.54
N ALA A 177 -5.34 -1.65 10.61
CA ALA A 177 -5.35 -0.92 11.88
C ALA A 177 -6.70 -1.05 12.60
N TRP A 178 -7.84 -1.02 11.88
CA TRP A 178 -9.14 -1.30 12.49
C TRP A 178 -9.21 -2.72 13.06
N CYS A 179 -8.74 -3.74 12.32
CA CYS A 179 -8.73 -5.12 12.82
C CYS A 179 -7.99 -5.22 14.15
N ARG A 180 -6.84 -4.53 14.29
CA ARG A 180 -6.01 -4.59 15.50
C ARG A 180 -6.48 -3.73 16.66
N TYR A 181 -7.02 -2.54 16.39
CA TYR A 181 -7.31 -1.55 17.45
C TYR A 181 -8.81 -1.31 17.67
N GLY A 182 -9.69 -1.79 16.79
CA GLY A 182 -11.15 -1.69 16.92
C GLY A 182 -11.71 -0.26 16.84
N ARG A 183 -10.89 0.72 16.47
CA ARG A 183 -11.21 2.15 16.47
C ARG A 183 -12.07 2.54 15.27
N ARG A 184 -13.23 3.15 15.51
CA ARG A 184 -14.18 3.59 14.46
C ARG A 184 -13.57 4.63 13.50
N GLU A 185 -12.57 5.38 13.95
CA GLU A 185 -11.90 6.45 13.21
C GLU A 185 -11.17 5.94 11.96
N PHE A 186 -10.84 4.65 11.90
CA PHE A 186 -10.30 4.03 10.69
C PHE A 186 -11.37 3.73 9.63
N LYS A 187 -12.66 3.77 9.96
CA LYS A 187 -13.76 3.53 9.01
C LYS A 187 -14.13 4.80 8.27
N ILE A 188 -14.61 4.65 7.03
CA ILE A 188 -15.20 5.71 6.21
C ILE A 188 -16.34 6.36 7.00
N GLY A 189 -16.27 7.68 7.18
CA GLY A 189 -17.28 8.42 7.95
C GLY A 189 -17.32 8.07 9.44
N GLY A 190 -16.29 7.41 9.97
CA GLY A 190 -16.19 7.04 11.37
C GLY A 190 -16.09 8.23 12.32
N GLU A 191 -15.74 9.41 11.82
CA GLU A 191 -15.58 10.64 12.60
C GLU A 191 -16.54 11.75 12.18
N LEU A 192 -17.02 12.50 13.17
CA LEU A 192 -17.81 13.71 12.96
C LEU A 192 -16.87 14.89 12.74
N ARG A 193 -16.92 15.47 11.53
CA ARG A 193 -16.09 16.61 11.12
C ARG A 193 -16.71 17.92 11.60
N ILE A 194 -16.58 18.23 12.90
CA ILE A 194 -17.15 19.43 13.52
C ILE A 194 -16.05 20.23 14.24
N GLY A 195 -15.95 21.53 13.94
CA GLY A 195 -15.08 22.45 14.67
C GLY A 195 -13.61 22.43 14.27
N LYS A 196 -12.70 22.46 15.27
CA LYS A 196 -11.24 22.55 15.08
C LYS A 196 -10.66 21.25 14.51
N GLN A 197 -9.52 21.37 13.82
CA GLN A 197 -8.73 20.25 13.30
C GLN A 197 -7.98 19.56 14.46
N PRO A 198 -8.36 18.34 14.88
CA PRO A 198 -7.74 17.73 16.05
C PRO A 198 -6.49 16.93 15.70
N TYR A 199 -6.23 16.65 14.42
CA TYR A 199 -5.13 15.81 13.99
C TYR A 199 -3.96 16.63 13.46
N ARG A 200 -2.73 16.26 13.84
CA ARG A 200 -1.49 16.88 13.35
C ARG A 200 -0.54 15.82 12.83
N LEU A 201 -0.08 15.95 11.59
CA LEU A 201 0.99 15.16 10.99
C LEU A 201 2.28 15.97 11.04
N HIS A 202 3.26 15.48 11.80
CA HIS A 202 4.59 16.07 11.91
C HIS A 202 5.56 15.29 11.02
N LEU A 203 5.98 15.89 9.91
CA LEU A 203 6.97 15.36 8.98
C LEU A 203 8.37 15.81 9.41
N ARG A 204 9.29 14.86 9.62
CA ARG A 204 10.66 15.18 10.03
C ARG A 204 11.54 15.36 8.81
N LEU A 205 11.99 16.60 8.60
CA LEU A 205 12.80 17.01 7.45
C LEU A 205 14.30 17.00 7.75
N GLY A 206 14.66 16.98 9.03
CA GLY A 206 16.03 16.92 9.55
C GLY A 206 16.05 17.03 11.09
N PRO A 207 17.23 17.11 11.73
CA PRO A 207 17.35 17.07 13.19
C PRO A 207 16.60 18.19 13.93
N ARG A 208 16.45 19.36 13.29
CA ARG A 208 15.79 20.55 13.86
C ARG A 208 14.68 21.12 12.99
N ARG A 209 14.32 20.42 11.91
CA ARG A 209 13.34 20.90 10.95
C ARG A 209 12.22 19.89 10.84
N ALA A 210 11.03 20.32 11.21
CA ALA A 210 9.80 19.57 11.04
C ALA A 210 8.78 20.45 10.30
N HIS A 211 7.87 19.81 9.57
CA HIS A 211 6.72 20.45 8.97
C HIS A 211 5.46 19.84 9.53
N THR A 212 4.49 20.66 9.94
CA THR A 212 3.25 20.20 10.55
C THR A 212 2.08 20.51 9.63
N LEU A 213 1.29 19.48 9.34
CA LEU A 213 0.03 19.57 8.61
C LEU A 213 -1.12 19.23 9.57
N GLU A 214 -2.23 19.97 9.48
CA GLU A 214 -3.40 19.80 10.35
C GLU A 214 -4.58 19.23 9.57
N PHE A 215 -5.36 18.35 10.20
CA PHE A 215 -6.47 17.64 9.56
C PHE A 215 -7.69 17.56 10.47
N GLN A 216 -8.88 17.58 9.85
CA GLN A 216 -10.15 17.39 10.57
C GLN A 216 -10.45 15.92 10.89
N SER A 217 -9.88 14.98 10.15
CA SER A 217 -10.14 13.55 10.31
C SER A 217 -8.87 12.73 10.17
N LEU A 218 -8.84 11.58 10.84
CA LEU A 218 -7.78 10.59 10.73
C LEU A 218 -7.69 10.03 9.30
N GLU A 219 -8.83 9.89 8.62
CA GLU A 219 -8.94 9.43 7.24
C GLU A 219 -8.11 10.31 6.29
N ASP A 220 -8.35 11.63 6.32
CA ASP A 220 -7.65 12.58 5.45
C ASP A 220 -6.14 12.61 5.76
N LEU A 221 -5.79 12.51 7.04
CA LEU A 221 -4.38 12.46 7.47
C LEU A 221 -3.67 11.21 6.96
N ILE A 222 -4.28 10.03 7.09
CA ILE A 222 -3.68 8.77 6.60
C ILE A 222 -3.49 8.83 5.09
N MET A 223 -4.44 9.41 4.35
CA MET A 223 -4.29 9.61 2.90
C MET A 223 -3.07 10.47 2.56
N GLU A 224 -2.85 11.58 3.27
CA GLU A 224 -1.69 12.44 3.05
C GLU A 224 -0.37 11.76 3.45
N LYS A 225 -0.35 11.05 4.59
CA LYS A 225 0.82 10.27 4.99
C LYS A 225 1.19 9.22 3.95
N ARG A 226 0.20 8.47 3.45
CA ARG A 226 0.39 7.46 2.41
C ARG A 226 0.90 8.06 1.10
N ARG A 227 0.42 9.26 0.72
CA ARG A 227 0.94 10.01 -0.43
C ARG A 227 2.42 10.36 -0.22
N ASN A 228 2.78 10.82 0.96
CA ASN A 228 4.16 11.14 1.31
C ASN A 228 5.07 9.89 1.30
N ASP A 229 4.60 8.75 1.80
CA ASP A 229 5.30 7.47 1.71
C ASP A 229 5.52 7.06 0.23
N GLN A 230 4.52 7.26 -0.62
CA GLN A 230 4.63 6.98 -2.06
C GLN A 230 5.64 7.91 -2.75
N LEU A 231 5.61 9.22 -2.47
CA LEU A 231 6.55 10.17 -3.06
C LEU A 231 7.99 9.93 -2.60
N GLY A 232 8.15 9.49 -1.35
CA GLY A 232 9.45 9.31 -0.71
C GLY A 232 10.04 10.62 -0.19
N ARG A 233 11.02 10.49 0.71
CA ARG A 233 11.59 11.61 1.47
C ARG A 233 12.12 12.75 0.60
N ALA A 234 12.87 12.43 -0.45
CA ALA A 234 13.52 13.43 -1.30
C ALA A 234 12.51 14.31 -2.05
N ALA A 235 11.48 13.70 -2.64
CA ALA A 235 10.44 14.41 -3.37
C ALA A 235 9.59 15.29 -2.45
N VAL A 236 9.23 14.78 -1.26
CA VAL A 236 8.48 15.57 -0.26
C VAL A 236 9.30 16.78 0.20
N LEU A 237 10.61 16.60 0.45
CA LEU A 237 11.49 17.71 0.82
C LEU A 237 11.56 18.78 -0.27
N GLN A 238 11.60 18.36 -1.54
CA GLN A 238 11.61 19.27 -2.68
C GLN A 238 10.28 20.03 -2.81
N GLU A 239 9.14 19.35 -2.67
CA GLU A 239 7.81 19.96 -2.72
C GLU A 239 7.64 21.02 -1.62
N LEU A 240 8.04 20.68 -0.38
CA LEU A 240 7.99 21.61 0.74
C LEU A 240 8.96 22.80 0.58
N ALA A 241 10.13 22.59 -0.03
CA ALA A 241 11.06 23.70 -0.31
C ALA A 241 10.48 24.68 -1.34
N ALA A 242 9.82 24.16 -2.39
CA ALA A 242 9.17 24.99 -3.41
C ALA A 242 8.04 25.86 -2.82
N HIS A 243 7.21 25.30 -1.93
CA HIS A 243 6.13 26.04 -1.28
C HIS A 243 6.64 27.12 -0.30
N LEU A 244 7.78 26.89 0.36
CA LEU A 244 8.38 27.85 1.30
C LEU A 244 9.13 28.99 0.60
N GLN A 245 9.56 28.80 -0.65
CA GLN A 245 10.27 29.81 -1.45
C GLN A 245 9.35 30.60 -2.39
N ALA A 246 8.07 30.21 -2.51
CA ALA A 246 7.08 30.96 -3.27
C ALA A 246 6.70 32.26 -2.53
N PRO A 247 6.82 33.44 -3.15
CA PRO A 247 6.37 34.68 -2.52
C PRO A 247 4.85 34.65 -2.31
N PRO A 248 4.33 35.19 -1.19
CA PRO A 248 2.89 35.27 -0.95
C PRO A 248 2.28 36.19 -2.02
N GLY A 249 1.63 35.61 -3.03
CA GLY A 249 0.98 36.35 -4.12
C GLY A 249 1.38 35.96 -5.55
N ALA A 250 2.19 34.92 -5.77
CA ALA A 250 2.34 34.36 -7.11
C ALA A 250 1.06 33.59 -7.49
N ALA A 251 0.09 34.28 -8.09
CA ALA A 251 -1.06 33.66 -8.73
C ALA A 251 -0.58 32.57 -9.72
N PRO A 252 -1.32 31.47 -9.88
CA PRO A 252 -1.02 30.51 -10.93
C PRO A 252 -1.09 31.25 -12.27
N ALA A 253 -0.01 31.18 -13.06
CA ALA A 253 -0.01 31.70 -14.41
C ALA A 253 -1.17 31.06 -15.17
N GLU A 254 -2.17 31.87 -15.51
CA GLU A 254 -3.30 31.48 -16.34
C GLU A 254 -2.77 30.81 -17.61
N GLY A 255 -3.02 29.52 -17.73
CA GLY A 255 -2.78 28.78 -18.95
C GLY A 255 -3.65 29.36 -20.05
N ARG A 256 -3.01 30.10 -20.97
CA ARG A 256 -3.43 30.39 -22.35
C ARG A 256 -4.82 29.85 -22.70
N THR A 257 -5.82 30.71 -22.58
CA THR A 257 -7.03 30.62 -23.38
C THR A 257 -6.62 30.61 -24.85
N ARG A 258 -6.94 29.51 -25.53
CA ARG A 258 -6.80 29.40 -26.98
C ARG A 258 -7.88 30.29 -27.59
N GLU A 259 -7.47 31.45 -28.13
CA GLU A 259 -8.32 32.30 -28.96
C GLU A 259 -8.94 31.46 -30.11
N THR A 260 -10.23 31.22 -30.05
CA THR A 260 -11.03 30.92 -31.24
C THR A 260 -11.61 32.23 -31.75
N ARG A 261 -11.09 32.71 -32.88
CA ARG A 261 -11.59 33.88 -33.60
C ARG A 261 -13.06 33.67 -34.04
N PRO A 262 -13.91 34.71 -34.02
CA PRO A 262 -15.23 34.65 -34.61
C PRO A 262 -15.12 34.81 -36.13
N LEU A 263 -15.93 34.08 -36.89
CA LEU A 263 -16.17 34.32 -38.31
C LEU A 263 -17.65 34.62 -38.51
N GLU A 264 -17.87 35.71 -39.24
CA GLU A 264 -19.09 36.48 -39.38
C GLU A 264 -20.23 35.73 -40.09
N THR A 265 -21.44 36.19 -39.76
CA THR A 265 -22.70 35.83 -40.39
C THR A 265 -22.89 36.57 -41.71
N VAL A 266 -23.30 35.87 -42.78
CA VAL A 266 -24.14 36.46 -43.85
C VAL A 266 -25.24 35.48 -44.27
N ARG A 267 -26.48 35.88 -43.95
CA ARG A 267 -27.79 35.82 -44.69
C ARG A 267 -27.88 34.88 -45.92
N SER A 268 -29.01 34.30 -46.34
CA SER A 268 -30.44 34.28 -45.97
C SER A 268 -31.11 33.48 -47.10
N SER A 269 -32.09 32.61 -46.83
CA SER A 269 -33.41 32.63 -47.49
C SER A 269 -34.30 31.41 -47.17
N ALA A 270 -35.53 31.75 -46.76
CA ALA A 270 -36.80 31.12 -47.10
C ALA A 270 -37.26 29.79 -46.43
N PHE A 271 -38.21 29.99 -45.50
CA PHE A 271 -39.45 29.23 -45.19
C PHE A 271 -40.16 28.59 -46.42
N PRO A 272 -41.19 27.70 -46.31
CA PRO A 272 -42.19 27.68 -45.23
C PRO A 272 -42.83 26.35 -44.72
N LEU A 273 -43.44 26.50 -43.52
CA LEU A 273 -44.76 26.03 -43.04
C LEU A 273 -45.06 24.53 -42.81
N GLY A 274 -45.60 24.26 -41.61
CA GLY A 274 -46.32 23.03 -41.25
C GLY A 274 -46.72 23.00 -39.78
N PHE A 275 -47.93 23.47 -39.50
CA PHE A 275 -48.56 23.64 -38.17
C PHE A 275 -49.35 22.38 -37.74
N HIS A 276 -49.80 22.35 -36.48
CA HIS A 276 -50.70 21.38 -35.80
C HIS A 276 -50.05 20.07 -35.31
N GLY A 277 -50.29 19.55 -34.11
CA GLY A 277 -51.22 19.88 -33.03
C GLY A 277 -51.42 18.62 -32.17
N THR A 278 -51.46 18.80 -30.84
CA THR A 278 -52.27 18.06 -29.84
C THR A 278 -52.34 16.52 -29.86
N GLU A 279 -51.92 15.86 -28.77
CA GLU A 279 -52.84 15.25 -27.76
C GLU A 279 -52.11 14.43 -26.69
N MET A 280 -52.55 14.64 -25.45
CA MET A 280 -52.33 13.73 -24.32
C MET A 280 -53.15 12.47 -24.53
N SER A 281 -52.61 11.30 -24.18
CA SER A 281 -53.46 10.17 -23.81
C SER A 281 -52.93 9.43 -22.58
N ARG A 282 -53.85 9.30 -21.64
CA ARG A 282 -53.77 8.54 -20.39
C ARG A 282 -53.76 7.05 -20.69
N GLY A 283 -52.86 6.30 -20.06
CA GLY A 283 -52.94 4.84 -19.95
C GLY A 283 -53.00 4.40 -18.49
N LYS A 284 -54.21 4.11 -18.00
CA LYS A 284 -54.47 3.28 -16.80
C LYS A 284 -54.46 1.81 -17.21
N ARG A 285 -53.94 0.92 -16.36
CA ARG A 285 -54.53 -0.38 -15.89
C ARG A 285 -53.40 -1.22 -15.27
N LYS A 286 -53.50 -1.47 -13.97
CA LYS A 286 -53.95 -2.72 -13.32
C LYS A 286 -52.81 -3.71 -13.18
#